data_AF-A0A1U6J7W8-F1
#
_entry.id   AF-A0A1U6J7W8-F1
#
_cell.length_a   1.000
_cell.length_b   1.000
_cell.length_c   1.000
_cell.angle_alpha   90.00
_cell.angle_beta   90.00
_cell.angle_gamma   90.00
#
_symmetry.space_group_name_H-M   'P 1'
#
loop_
_entity.id
_entity.type
_entity.pdbx_description
1 polymer ?
#
loop_
_entity_poly.entity_id
_entity_poly.type
_entity_poly.pdbx_seq_one_letter_code
_entity_poly.pdbx_strand_id
1 'polypeptide(L)'
;WAGAGIPLNGVAPGVIVTPMTAPYLATEEGRASLLAGVPIRLHGPAEPVDVARLLAWLTGEENTHITGQLVFIDGGAEAVVRGPEVFGGATTTRVQLTGGTASQA
;
A
#
# COMPACT_ATOMS: atom_id res chain seq x y z
N TRP A 1 -22.29 -10.92 -3.74
CA TRP A 1 -21.12 -11.59 -4.36
C TRP A 1 -20.65 -12.76 -3.52
N ALA A 2 -20.27 -12.56 -2.25
CA ALA A 2 -19.72 -13.63 -1.41
C ALA A 2 -20.66 -14.85 -1.24
N GLY A 3 -21.95 -14.61 -0.99
CA GLY A 3 -22.96 -15.69 -0.92
C GLY A 3 -23.17 -16.46 -2.23
N ALA A 4 -22.66 -15.94 -3.36
CA ALA A 4 -22.66 -16.61 -4.65
C ALA A 4 -21.28 -17.23 -5.00
N GLY A 5 -20.35 -17.29 -4.03
CA GLY A 5 -19.00 -17.81 -4.24
C GLY A 5 -18.08 -16.91 -5.07
N ILE A 6 -18.43 -15.63 -5.24
CA ILE A 6 -17.63 -14.68 -6.05
C ILE A 6 -16.88 -13.73 -5.11
N PRO A 7 -15.52 -13.77 -5.10
CA PRO A 7 -14.71 -12.75 -4.43
C PRO A 7 -14.89 -11.39 -5.09
N LEU A 8 -15.07 -10.34 -4.29
CA LEU A 8 -15.10 -8.96 -4.77
C LEU A 8 -14.22 -8.11 -3.85
N ASN A 9 -13.23 -7.43 -4.42
CA ASN A 9 -12.36 -6.52 -3.69
C ASN A 9 -12.21 -5.20 -4.44
N GLY A 10 -12.03 -4.11 -3.71
CA GLY A 10 -11.57 -2.83 -4.25
C GLY A 10 -10.05 -2.73 -4.15
N VAL A 11 -9.45 -2.01 -5.09
CA VAL A 11 -8.03 -1.65 -5.05
C VAL A 11 -7.93 -0.14 -4.98
N ALA A 12 -7.15 0.37 -4.02
CA ALA A 12 -6.91 1.80 -3.80
C ALA A 12 -5.42 2.10 -4.03
N PRO A 13 -5.03 2.55 -5.24
CA PRO A 13 -3.66 2.90 -5.54
C PRO A 13 -3.27 4.25 -4.93
N GLY A 14 -1.97 4.42 -4.67
CA GLY A 14 -1.37 5.73 -4.41
C GLY A 14 -1.11 6.51 -5.70
N VAL A 15 -0.01 7.27 -5.74
CA VAL A 15 0.45 7.91 -6.98
C VAL A 15 1.05 6.84 -7.90
N ILE A 16 0.39 6.62 -9.03
CA ILE A 16 0.84 5.72 -10.09
C ILE A 16 1.32 6.53 -11.28
N VAL A 17 2.45 6.16 -11.90
CA VAL A 17 2.98 6.78 -13.12
C VAL A 17 2.04 6.48 -14.29
N THR A 18 1.17 7.42 -14.62
CA THR A 18 0.18 7.32 -15.69
C THR A 18 0.18 8.62 -16.49
N PRO A 19 -0.43 8.68 -17.69
CA PRO A 19 -0.55 9.94 -18.42
C PRO A 19 -1.20 11.08 -17.60
N MET A 20 -2.06 10.74 -16.63
CA MET A 20 -2.69 11.71 -15.72
C MET A 20 -1.70 12.34 -14.73
N THR A 21 -0.77 11.56 -14.19
CA THR A 21 0.19 11.99 -13.16
C THR A 21 1.54 12.41 -13.74
N ALA A 22 1.87 11.98 -14.96
CA ALA A 22 3.14 12.24 -15.63
C ALA A 22 3.51 13.74 -15.69
N PRO A 23 2.60 14.69 -16.01
CA PRO A 23 2.95 16.11 -16.04
C PRO A 23 3.40 16.65 -14.67
N TYR A 24 2.82 16.15 -13.58
CA TYR A 24 3.17 16.54 -12.22
C TYR A 24 4.48 15.89 -11.77
N LEU A 25 4.72 14.64 -12.17
CA LEU A 25 5.95 13.93 -11.83
C LEU A 25 7.18 14.42 -12.63
N ALA A 26 6.96 15.16 -13.71
CA ALA A 26 8.02 15.70 -14.56
C ALA A 26 8.71 16.96 -13.97
N THR A 27 8.09 17.61 -12.97
CA THR A 27 8.67 18.79 -12.30
C THR A 27 8.85 18.53 -10.82
N GLU A 28 9.85 19.16 -10.21
CA GLU A 28 10.10 19.00 -8.78
C GLU A 28 8.96 19.60 -7.95
N GLU A 29 8.42 20.75 -8.38
CA GLU A 29 7.28 21.40 -7.73
C GLU A 29 6.01 20.57 -7.83
N GLY A 30 5.76 19.97 -9.00
CA GLY A 30 4.61 19.08 -9.21
C GLY A 30 4.72 17.80 -8.38
N ARG A 31 5.93 17.23 -8.31
CA ARG A 31 6.22 16.06 -7.49
C ARG A 31 6.04 16.36 -6.00
N ALA A 32 6.57 17.49 -5.52
CA ALA A 32 6.39 17.92 -4.15
C ALA A 32 4.92 18.14 -3.80
N SER A 33 4.16 18.76 -4.71
CA SER A 33 2.71 18.97 -4.55
C SER A 33 1.94 17.65 -4.46
N LEU A 34 2.21 16.70 -5.36
CA LEU A 34 1.61 15.36 -5.33
C LEU A 34 1.92 14.60 -4.03
N LEU A 35 3.20 14.60 -3.63
CA LEU A 35 3.65 13.84 -2.47
C LEU A 35 3.26 14.49 -1.14
N ALA A 36 2.92 15.79 -1.14
CA ALA A 36 2.30 16.44 0.02
C ALA A 36 0.87 15.91 0.26
N GLY A 37 0.12 15.63 -0.80
CA GLY A 37 -1.24 15.07 -0.70
C GLY A 37 -1.27 13.55 -0.47
N VAL A 38 -0.32 12.82 -1.03
CA VAL A 38 -0.20 11.36 -0.90
C VAL A 38 1.22 11.04 -0.43
N PRO A 39 1.45 10.93 0.90
CA PRO A 39 2.78 10.73 1.45
C PRO A 39 3.26 9.30 1.24
N ILE A 40 3.79 9.01 0.05
CA ILE A 40 4.31 7.68 -0.29
C ILE A 40 5.67 7.48 0.36
N ARG A 41 5.70 6.72 1.45
CA ARG A 41 6.93 6.49 2.23
C ARG A 41 7.75 5.32 1.71
N LEU A 42 7.09 4.40 1.01
CA LEU A 42 7.72 3.21 0.45
C LEU A 42 7.90 3.36 -1.06
N HIS A 43 9.16 3.42 -1.50
CA HIS A 43 9.61 3.40 -2.90
C HIS A 43 9.07 4.51 -3.85
N GLY A 44 8.30 5.47 -3.34
CA GLY A 44 7.79 6.59 -4.15
C GLY A 44 6.67 6.18 -5.11
N PRO A 45 6.36 6.99 -6.14
CA PRO A 45 5.32 6.67 -7.12
C PRO A 45 5.55 5.30 -7.75
N ALA A 46 4.50 4.49 -7.81
CA ALA A 46 4.55 3.13 -8.35
C ALA A 46 4.26 3.11 -9.86
N GLU A 47 4.67 2.04 -10.54
CA GLU A 47 4.38 1.85 -11.96
C GLU A 47 3.02 1.14 -12.13
N PRO A 48 2.33 1.29 -13.28
CA PRO A 48 1.08 0.59 -13.54
C PRO A 48 1.18 -0.94 -13.37
N VAL A 49 2.36 -1.51 -13.64
CA VAL A 49 2.63 -2.94 -13.48
C VAL A 49 2.50 -3.41 -12.03
N ASP A 50 2.77 -2.55 -11.05
CA ASP A 50 2.66 -2.93 -9.63
C ASP A 50 1.20 -3.10 -9.22
N VAL A 51 0.30 -2.23 -9.71
CA VAL A 51 -1.15 -2.39 -9.56
C VAL A 51 -1.64 -3.63 -10.32
N ALA A 52 -1.14 -3.86 -11.53
CA ALA A 52 -1.51 -5.02 -12.33
C ALA A 52 -1.14 -6.35 -11.65
N ARG A 53 0.02 -6.42 -10.98
CA ARG A 53 0.45 -7.60 -10.21
C ARG A 53 -0.51 -7.91 -9.06
N LEU A 54 -0.94 -6.89 -8.31
CA LEU A 54 -1.92 -7.07 -7.24
C LEU A 54 -3.27 -7.54 -7.80
N LEU A 55 -3.73 -6.94 -8.90
CA LEU A 55 -4.96 -7.36 -9.57
C LEU A 55 -4.88 -8.83 -10.01
N ALA A 56 -3.77 -9.21 -10.66
CA ALA A 56 -3.54 -10.59 -11.09
C ALA A 56 -3.63 -11.58 -9.92
N TRP A 57 -3.02 -11.24 -8.78
CA TRP A 57 -3.11 -12.08 -7.58
C TRP A 57 -4.53 -12.13 -6.99
N LEU A 58 -5.22 -10.99 -6.89
CA LEU A 58 -6.59 -10.93 -6.35
C LEU A 58 -7.59 -11.72 -7.20
N THR A 59 -7.33 -11.84 -8.49
CA THR A 59 -8.13 -12.65 -9.43
C THR A 59 -7.59 -14.06 -9.64
N GLY A 60 -6.43 -14.38 -9.07
CA GLY A 60 -5.76 -15.67 -9.20
C GLY A 60 -6.36 -16.73 -8.28
N GLU A 61 -6.04 -17.99 -8.54
CA GLU A 61 -6.49 -19.14 -7.74
C GLU A 61 -5.90 -19.12 -6.33
N GLU A 62 -4.78 -18.42 -6.15
CA GLU A 62 -4.12 -18.21 -4.86
C GLU A 62 -4.97 -17.38 -3.88
N ASN A 63 -5.88 -16.56 -4.39
CA ASN A 63 -6.81 -15.82 -3.55
C ASN A 63 -7.96 -16.73 -3.10
N THR A 64 -7.73 -17.43 -1.99
CA THR A 64 -8.70 -18.38 -1.43
C THR A 64 -9.72 -17.73 -0.49
N HIS A 65 -9.45 -16.54 0.06
CA HIS A 65 -10.22 -15.99 1.18
C HIS A 65 -10.34 -14.45 1.21
N ILE A 66 -9.63 -13.70 0.37
CA ILE A 66 -9.75 -12.24 0.36
C ILE A 66 -10.99 -11.86 -0.44
N THR A 67 -12.01 -11.39 0.28
CA THR A 67 -13.27 -10.88 -0.28
C THR A 67 -13.83 -9.75 0.60
N GLY A 68 -14.47 -8.78 -0.04
CA GLY A 68 -15.05 -7.61 0.61
C GLY A 68 -14.04 -6.58 1.11
N GLN A 69 -12.77 -6.66 0.68
CA GLN A 69 -11.71 -5.77 1.16
C GLN A 69 -11.50 -4.58 0.23
N LEU A 70 -11.01 -3.48 0.79
CA LEU A 70 -10.37 -2.40 0.05
C LEU A 70 -8.86 -2.52 0.28
N VAL A 71 -8.11 -2.94 -0.74
CA VAL A 71 -6.67 -3.19 -0.64
C VAL A 71 -5.92 -1.96 -1.10
N PHE A 72 -5.18 -1.34 -0.19
CA PHE A 72 -4.32 -0.19 -0.49
C PHE A 72 -2.99 -0.65 -1.09
N ILE A 73 -2.62 -0.07 -2.23
CA ILE A 73 -1.32 -0.22 -2.90
C ILE A 73 -0.72 1.16 -3.16
N ASP A 74 -0.39 1.84 -2.07
CA ASP A 74 -0.07 3.27 -2.06
C ASP A 74 1.24 3.60 -1.33
N GLY A 75 2.04 2.57 -1.06
CA GLY A 75 3.29 2.70 -0.32
C GLY A 75 3.12 3.27 1.10
N GLY A 76 1.96 3.02 1.71
CA GLY A 76 1.65 3.39 3.09
C GLY A 76 1.08 4.80 3.26
N ALA A 77 0.69 5.45 2.16
CA ALA A 77 0.13 6.79 2.21
C ALA A 77 -1.14 6.85 3.08
N GLU A 78 -2.05 5.89 2.92
CA GLU A 78 -3.28 5.83 3.71
C GLU A 78 -3.01 5.66 5.20
N ALA A 79 -2.09 4.75 5.56
CA ALA A 79 -1.74 4.50 6.96
C ALA A 79 -1.11 5.73 7.63
N VAL A 80 -0.31 6.49 6.88
CA VAL A 80 0.31 7.73 7.37
C VAL A 80 -0.73 8.83 7.53
N VAL A 81 -1.64 8.98 6.58
CA VAL A 81 -2.66 10.05 6.59
C VAL A 81 -3.69 9.82 7.69
N ARG A 82 -4.10 8.57 7.94
CA ARG A 82 -5.08 8.26 8.99
C ARG A 82 -4.50 8.17 10.40
N GLY A 83 -3.18 8.02 10.52
CA GLY A 83 -2.49 7.93 11.80
C GLY A 83 -2.53 6.52 12.44
N PRO A 84 -1.66 6.24 13.42
CA PRO A 84 -1.59 4.94 14.08
C PRO A 84 -2.81 4.63 14.96
N GLU A 85 -3.56 5.64 15.40
CA GLU A 85 -4.71 5.51 16.29
C GLU A 85 -5.88 4.73 15.68
N VAL A 86 -6.07 4.80 14.36
CA VAL A 86 -7.10 4.00 13.68
C VAL A 86 -6.76 2.50 13.68
N PHE A 87 -5.49 2.15 13.86
CA PHE A 87 -5.02 0.76 13.99
C PHE A 87 -4.70 0.38 15.45
N GLY A 88 -4.60 1.36 16.35
CA GLY A 88 -4.12 1.24 17.73
C GLY A 88 -5.12 0.68 18.74
N GLY A 89 -6.34 0.34 18.32
CA GLY A 89 -7.31 -0.38 19.15
C GLY A 89 -6.87 -1.82 19.48
N ALA A 90 -5.90 -2.37 18.75
CA ALA A 90 -5.24 -3.61 19.08
C ALA A 90 -3.81 -3.30 19.55
N THR A 91 -3.50 -3.70 20.78
CA THR A 91 -2.17 -3.67 21.40
C THR A 91 -1.08 -3.91 20.37
N THR A 92 -0.38 -2.85 19.97
CA THR A 92 0.78 -2.95 19.08
C THR A 92 1.91 -3.60 19.88
N THR A 93 1.96 -4.93 19.86
CA THR A 93 3.17 -5.65 20.25
C THR A 93 4.21 -5.32 19.19
N ARG A 94 5.09 -4.35 19.48
CA ARG A 94 6.32 -4.21 18.73
C ARG A 94 7.06 -5.54 18.86
N VAL A 95 7.15 -6.31 17.77
CA VAL A 95 8.10 -7.41 17.67
C VAL A 95 9.48 -6.76 17.71
N GLN A 96 10.03 -6.67 18.91
CA GLN A 96 11.40 -6.27 19.12
C GLN A 96 12.25 -7.43 18.62
N LEU A 97 12.75 -7.32 17.40
CA LEU A 97 13.78 -8.22 16.90
C LEU A 97 15.03 -7.94 17.76
N THR A 98 15.15 -8.64 18.88
CA THR A 98 16.40 -8.74 19.63
C THR A 98 17.40 -9.47 18.74
N GLY A 99 18.11 -8.70 17.92
CA GLY A 99 19.37 -9.12 17.34
C GLY A 99 20.33 -9.39 18.47
N GLY A 100 20.41 -10.65 18.88
CA GLY A 100 21.52 -11.13 19.68
C GLY A 100 22.80 -10.96 18.89
N THR A 101 23.67 -10.08 19.35
CA THR A 101 25.10 -10.26 19.10
C THR A 101 25.68 -10.83 20.38
N ALA A 102 26.02 -12.12 20.28
CA ALA A 102 26.87 -12.78 21.23
C ALA A 102 28.24 -12.09 21.27
N SER A 103 28.71 -11.81 22.49
CA SER A 103 30.09 -11.99 22.96
C SER A 103 31.23 -11.75 21.96
N GLN A 104 32.13 -10.81 22.27
CA GLN A 104 33.44 -11.14 22.85
C GLN A 104 34.30 -9.90 23.14
N ALA A 105 34.96 -9.96 24.30
CA ALA A 105 36.22 -9.33 24.75
C ALA A 105 36.34 -7.79 24.74
#